data_AF-A0A1M6FTA7-F1
#
_entry.id   AF-A0A1M6FTA7-F1
#
_cell.length_a   1.000
_cell.length_b   1.000
_cell.length_c   1.000
_cell.angle_alpha   90.00
_cell.angle_beta   90.00
_cell.angle_gamma   90.00
#
_symmetry.space_group_name_H-M   'P 1'
#
loop_
_entity.id
_entity.type
_entity.pdbx_description
1 polymer ?
#
loop_
_entity_poly.entity_id
_entity_poly.type
_entity_poly.pdbx_seq_one_letter_code
_entity_poly.pdbx_strand_id
1 'polypeptide(L)'
;MGEDPVIQAIKRDIEELLVTKRTVTSGFSAAADLGANGQGVMEEIRWALNRAAEKAQVDMNRIPVRSLRPFWSPFITFFKRAVRKSTYWLYQPLFQQITNFNIAILDCLDRIALRLEEADRATQRPVLEENVAALQETQRQLAQKIELLEKAFQEWDAKTKQVLTEVATDKADLQREVIEAKQQVQDTLRELASLRRLVEDYRAEAAFLRAKLALALQYQRTGRWPVPQEEEGPGHALRPLQDPADTTWLYHAFEQQFRGPEELIKERQRAYLPDVQKAHEACGGYLLDLGAGRGEFLELCREAGIPAKGVDLNEAMISRCQEKGLEVERAEAISYLQSLPDESLCAVTAFQLVEHLAPSELWHLVQTALVKLKPGGVIILETVNPHSLAALQNFYLDLTHQRPIPAPTLRFLLEAAGFRRVAVRFSSPVPEALCLQGDDLNVAKLNDLLFGYQDYAVVGWR
;
A
#
# COMPACT_ATOMS: atom_id res chain seq x y z
N MET A 1 8.78 -33.18 -29.52
CA MET A 1 9.34 -32.06 -28.75
C MET A 1 10.74 -32.46 -28.34
N GLY A 2 11.76 -31.90 -28.98
CA GLY A 2 13.16 -32.22 -28.65
C GLY A 2 13.54 -31.58 -27.33
N GLU A 3 14.14 -32.35 -26.43
CA GLU A 3 14.72 -31.82 -25.19
C GLU A 3 15.75 -30.73 -25.50
N ASP A 4 15.77 -29.69 -24.65
CA ASP A 4 16.64 -28.52 -24.77
C ASP A 4 18.12 -28.95 -24.88
N PRO A 5 18.87 -28.51 -25.91
CA PRO A 5 20.27 -28.85 -26.11
C PRO A 5 21.18 -28.47 -24.94
N VAL A 6 20.76 -27.51 -24.10
CA VAL A 6 21.48 -27.13 -22.87
C VAL A 6 21.33 -28.20 -21.79
N ILE A 7 20.15 -28.80 -21.65
CA ILE A 7 19.87 -29.87 -20.68
C ILE A 7 20.61 -31.15 -21.07
N GLN A 8 20.70 -31.45 -22.36
CA GLN A 8 21.48 -32.57 -22.90
C GLN A 8 22.99 -32.42 -22.62
N ALA A 9 23.53 -31.21 -22.76
CA ALA A 9 24.94 -30.93 -22.44
C ALA A 9 25.24 -31.08 -20.94
N ILE A 10 24.33 -30.60 -20.07
CA ILE A 10 24.49 -30.73 -18.61
C ILE A 10 24.38 -32.20 -18.16
N LYS A 11 23.46 -32.99 -18.72
CA LYS A 11 23.35 -34.42 -18.42
C LYS A 11 24.64 -35.17 -18.79
N ARG A 12 25.22 -34.86 -19.96
CA ARG A 12 26.47 -35.49 -20.43
C ARG A 12 27.68 -35.12 -19.57
N ASP A 13 27.81 -33.86 -19.14
CA ASP A 13 28.90 -33.43 -18.26
C ASP A 13 28.79 -34.08 -16.86
N ILE A 14 27.56 -34.30 -16.36
CA ILE A 14 27.32 -35.01 -15.10
C ILE A 14 27.66 -36.51 -15.23
N GLU A 15 27.33 -37.15 -16.35
CA GLU A 15 27.70 -38.54 -16.61
C GLU A 15 29.22 -38.74 -16.75
N GLU A 16 29.94 -37.85 -17.44
CA GLU A 16 31.41 -37.88 -17.50
C GLU A 16 32.04 -37.71 -16.11
N LEU A 17 31.50 -36.81 -15.26
CA LEU A 17 31.96 -36.63 -13.87
C LEU A 17 31.71 -37.88 -13.01
N LEU A 18 30.60 -38.59 -13.21
CA LEU A 18 30.27 -39.82 -12.48
C LEU A 18 31.12 -41.02 -12.94
N VAL A 19 31.44 -41.12 -14.23
CA VAL A 19 32.33 -42.16 -14.78
C VAL A 19 33.78 -41.95 -14.31
N THR A 20 34.24 -40.70 -14.23
CA THR A 20 35.56 -40.35 -13.69
C THR A 20 35.66 -40.66 -12.19
N LYS A 21 34.54 -40.62 -11.46
CA LYS A 21 34.48 -40.98 -10.02
C LYS A 21 34.50 -42.50 -9.78
N ARG A 22 33.95 -43.30 -10.71
CA ARG A 22 33.99 -44.79 -10.68
C ARG A 22 35.37 -45.37 -11.00
N THR A 23 36.15 -44.70 -11.87
CA THR A 23 37.53 -45.12 -12.19
C THR A 23 38.53 -44.83 -11.08
N VAL A 24 38.25 -43.86 -10.20
CA VAL A 24 39.05 -43.60 -8.99
C VAL A 24 38.77 -44.63 -7.89
N THR A 25 37.55 -45.15 -7.80
CA THR A 25 37.19 -46.20 -6.82
C THR A 25 37.76 -47.57 -7.19
N SER A 26 37.95 -47.88 -8.48
CA SER A 26 38.58 -49.14 -8.91
C SER A 26 40.09 -49.20 -8.64
N GLY A 27 40.77 -48.07 -8.51
CA GLY A 27 42.19 -48.00 -8.15
C GLY A 27 42.48 -48.38 -6.69
N PHE A 28 41.49 -48.24 -5.80
CA PHE A 28 41.61 -48.63 -4.39
C PHE A 28 41.56 -50.15 -4.18
N SER A 29 40.95 -50.89 -5.11
CA SER A 29 40.84 -52.36 -5.03
C SER A 29 42.10 -53.09 -5.49
N ALA A 30 43.00 -52.44 -6.24
CA ALA A 30 44.20 -53.10 -6.79
C ALA A 30 45.44 -52.99 -5.87
N ALA A 31 45.37 -52.19 -4.80
CA ALA A 31 46.45 -52.05 -3.81
C ALA A 31 46.25 -52.94 -2.56
N ALA A 32 45.06 -53.52 -2.38
CA ALA A 32 44.71 -54.34 -1.21
C ALA A 32 45.47 -55.69 -1.12
N ASP A 33 46.21 -56.09 -2.15
CA ASP A 33 46.96 -57.35 -2.19
C ASP A 33 48.44 -57.22 -1.77
N LEU A 34 48.91 -56.05 -1.33
CA LEU A 34 50.28 -55.85 -0.86
C LEU A 34 50.31 -55.13 0.50
N GLY A 35 50.12 -55.88 1.59
CA GLY A 35 50.18 -55.27 2.93
C GLY A 35 50.04 -56.22 4.12
N ALA A 36 50.68 -57.40 4.08
CA ALA A 36 50.84 -58.23 5.28
C ALA A 36 51.90 -57.64 6.23
N ASN A 37 51.56 -56.52 6.88
CA ASN A 37 52.15 -55.98 8.10
C ASN A 37 51.38 -54.69 8.43
N GLY A 38 50.75 -54.61 9.62
CA GLY A 38 49.85 -53.50 10.03
C GLY A 38 50.44 -52.09 9.98
N GLN A 39 51.74 -51.94 9.73
CA GLN A 39 52.39 -50.65 9.47
C GLN A 39 52.00 -50.03 8.12
N GLY A 40 51.65 -50.84 7.10
CA GLY A 40 51.34 -50.34 5.75
C GLY A 40 49.98 -49.63 5.65
N VAL A 41 48.98 -50.08 6.39
CA VAL A 41 47.61 -49.54 6.32
C VAL A 41 47.54 -48.11 6.89
N MET A 42 48.28 -47.83 7.97
CA MET A 42 48.32 -46.49 8.57
C MET A 42 49.09 -45.49 7.69
N GLU A 43 50.13 -45.94 6.98
CA GLU A 43 50.82 -45.12 5.99
C GLU A 43 49.93 -44.83 4.77
N GLU A 44 49.14 -45.80 4.31
CA GLU A 44 48.14 -45.59 3.25
C GLU A 44 47.03 -44.61 3.67
N ILE A 45 46.50 -44.73 4.88
CA ILE A 45 45.48 -43.82 5.41
C ILE A 45 46.04 -42.39 5.50
N ARG A 46 47.26 -42.22 6.02
CA ARG A 46 47.92 -40.90 6.08
C ARG A 46 48.20 -40.33 4.69
N TRP A 47 48.62 -41.16 3.74
CA TRP A 47 48.83 -40.74 2.36
C TRP A 47 47.52 -40.31 1.68
N ALA A 48 46.43 -41.06 1.90
CA ALA A 48 45.12 -40.74 1.36
C ALA A 48 44.53 -39.45 1.96
N LEU A 49 44.69 -39.23 3.27
CA LEU A 49 44.25 -38.02 3.96
C LEU A 49 45.01 -36.78 3.50
N ASN A 50 46.34 -36.87 3.36
CA ASN A 50 47.15 -35.78 2.80
C ASN A 50 46.74 -35.42 1.37
N ARG A 51 46.46 -36.44 0.54
CA ARG A 51 45.99 -36.23 -0.84
C ARG A 51 44.57 -35.66 -0.93
N ALA A 52 43.72 -35.96 0.06
CA ALA A 52 42.38 -35.38 0.17
C ALA A 52 42.43 -33.93 0.68
N ALA A 53 43.35 -33.60 1.59
CA ALA A 53 43.58 -32.24 2.09
C ALA A 53 44.00 -31.28 0.98
N GLU A 54 44.86 -31.70 0.04
CA GLU A 54 45.24 -30.90 -1.13
C GLU A 54 44.04 -30.56 -2.04
N LYS A 55 42.99 -31.38 -2.01
CA LYS A 55 41.78 -31.22 -2.85
C LYS A 55 40.59 -30.62 -2.10
N ALA A 56 40.71 -30.40 -0.79
CA ALA A 56 39.63 -29.86 0.03
C ALA A 56 39.36 -28.37 -0.27
N GLN A 57 40.38 -27.62 -0.71
CA GLN A 57 40.24 -26.25 -1.17
C GLN A 57 39.69 -26.20 -2.61
N VAL A 58 38.44 -25.75 -2.74
CA VAL A 58 37.80 -25.54 -4.04
C VAL A 58 38.01 -24.08 -4.47
N ASP A 59 39.08 -23.82 -5.23
CA ASP A 59 39.31 -22.52 -5.86
C ASP A 59 38.91 -22.53 -7.34
N MET A 60 37.76 -21.92 -7.64
CA MET A 60 37.26 -21.82 -9.00
C MET A 60 38.25 -21.08 -9.92
N ASN A 61 39.09 -20.15 -9.41
CA ASN A 61 40.10 -19.38 -10.16
C ASN A 61 41.17 -20.23 -10.83
N ARG A 62 41.31 -21.48 -10.44
CA ARG A 62 42.20 -22.44 -11.08
C ARG A 62 41.59 -23.13 -12.31
N ILE A 63 40.28 -23.04 -12.55
CA ILE A 63 39.62 -23.67 -13.71
C ILE A 63 39.76 -22.76 -14.95
N PRO A 64 40.47 -23.20 -16.01
CA PRO A 64 40.72 -22.37 -17.19
C PRO A 64 39.45 -22.19 -18.02
N VAL A 65 39.06 -20.93 -18.28
CA VAL A 65 37.95 -20.60 -19.17
C VAL A 65 38.41 -20.76 -20.62
N ARG A 66 37.88 -21.76 -21.33
CA ARG A 66 38.16 -22.03 -22.75
C ARG A 66 36.91 -21.84 -23.63
N SER A 67 37.14 -21.53 -24.91
CA SER A 67 36.12 -21.54 -25.95
C SER A 67 36.53 -22.53 -27.04
N LEU A 68 35.61 -23.42 -27.43
CA LEU A 68 35.81 -24.44 -28.47
C LEU A 68 35.54 -23.89 -29.89
N ARG A 69 35.22 -22.60 -30.04
CA ARG A 69 34.90 -21.97 -31.33
C ARG A 69 36.07 -21.09 -31.81
N PRO A 70 36.73 -21.42 -32.95
CA PRO A 70 37.99 -20.79 -33.36
C PRO A 70 37.86 -19.28 -33.64
N PHE A 71 36.82 -18.88 -34.35
CA PHE A 71 36.71 -17.52 -34.92
C PHE A 71 36.35 -16.43 -33.89
N TRP A 72 35.61 -16.80 -32.84
CA TRP A 72 35.12 -15.88 -31.80
C TRP A 72 35.76 -16.13 -30.44
N SER A 73 36.80 -16.97 -30.39
CA SER A 73 37.40 -17.48 -29.16
C SER A 73 37.82 -16.38 -28.17
N PRO A 74 38.51 -15.29 -28.59
CA PRO A 74 38.94 -14.23 -27.69
C PRO A 74 37.76 -13.47 -27.06
N PHE A 75 36.75 -13.14 -27.87
CA PHE A 75 35.57 -12.37 -27.45
C PHE A 75 34.67 -13.19 -26.49
N ILE A 76 34.43 -14.45 -26.82
CA ILE A 76 33.65 -15.36 -25.97
C ILE A 76 34.38 -15.60 -24.64
N THR A 77 35.71 -15.74 -24.66
CA THR A 77 36.50 -15.97 -23.44
C THR A 77 36.52 -14.71 -22.57
N PHE A 78 36.58 -13.53 -23.17
CA PHE A 78 36.44 -12.24 -22.46
C PHE A 78 35.06 -12.12 -21.79
N PHE A 79 33.98 -12.37 -22.53
CA PHE A 79 32.63 -12.31 -21.98
C PHE A 79 32.40 -13.34 -20.87
N LYS A 80 32.85 -14.59 -21.07
CA LYS A 80 32.80 -15.63 -20.02
C LYS A 80 33.60 -15.23 -18.77
N ARG A 81 34.75 -14.56 -18.91
CA ARG A 81 35.52 -14.03 -17.78
C ARG A 81 34.79 -12.88 -17.08
N ALA A 82 34.13 -12.00 -17.84
CA ALA A 82 33.35 -10.89 -17.29
C ALA A 82 32.13 -11.37 -16.51
N VAL A 83 31.33 -12.28 -17.09
CA VAL A 83 30.18 -12.92 -16.42
C VAL A 83 30.62 -13.65 -15.17
N ARG A 84 31.71 -14.41 -15.24
CA ARG A 84 32.26 -15.11 -14.08
C ARG A 84 32.69 -14.15 -12.97
N LYS A 85 33.27 -13.00 -13.31
CA LYS A 85 33.67 -11.99 -12.33
C LYS A 85 32.46 -11.30 -11.69
N SER A 86 31.39 -11.06 -12.45
CA SER A 86 30.16 -10.45 -11.93
C SER A 86 29.30 -11.40 -11.10
N THR A 87 29.35 -12.71 -11.36
CA THR A 87 28.61 -13.73 -10.60
C THR A 87 29.42 -14.39 -9.48
N TYR A 88 30.72 -14.09 -9.36
CA TYR A 88 31.60 -14.68 -8.36
C TYR A 88 31.08 -14.48 -6.92
N TRP A 89 30.60 -13.27 -6.60
CA TRP A 89 30.03 -12.92 -5.29
C TRP A 89 28.84 -13.83 -4.91
N LEU A 90 28.02 -14.25 -5.88
CA LEU A 90 26.82 -15.06 -5.62
C LEU A 90 27.16 -16.48 -5.14
N TYR A 91 28.21 -17.09 -5.69
CA TYR A 91 28.60 -18.48 -5.38
C TYR A 91 29.76 -18.59 -4.38
N GLN A 92 30.53 -17.52 -4.17
CA GLN A 92 31.63 -17.46 -3.19
C GLN A 92 31.24 -17.96 -1.79
N PRO A 93 30.13 -17.53 -1.16
CA PRO A 93 29.75 -18.05 0.16
C PRO A 93 29.43 -19.55 0.15
N LEU A 94 28.88 -20.07 -0.95
CA LEU A 94 28.58 -21.49 -1.11
C LEU A 94 29.85 -22.34 -1.19
N PHE A 95 30.86 -21.90 -1.97
CA PHE A 95 32.15 -22.59 -2.06
C PHE A 95 32.95 -22.51 -0.75
N GLN A 96 32.83 -21.41 -0.01
CA GLN A 96 33.43 -21.29 1.31
C GLN A 96 32.80 -22.28 2.30
N GLN A 97 31.47 -22.46 2.28
CA GLN A 97 30.78 -23.46 3.09
C GLN A 97 31.21 -24.88 2.74
N ILE A 98 31.33 -25.21 1.44
CA ILE A 98 31.82 -26.52 0.98
C ILE A 98 33.27 -26.77 1.43
N THR A 99 34.14 -25.77 1.32
CA THR A 99 35.53 -25.88 1.76
C THR A 99 35.62 -26.09 3.27
N ASN A 100 34.84 -25.35 4.06
CA ASN A 100 34.78 -25.51 5.52
C ASN A 100 34.24 -26.89 5.92
N PHE A 101 33.22 -27.39 5.22
CA PHE A 101 32.68 -28.73 5.43
C PHE A 101 33.71 -29.82 5.13
N ASN A 102 34.42 -29.71 4.00
CA ASN A 102 35.47 -30.67 3.62
C ASN A 102 36.61 -30.70 4.65
N ILE A 103 37.03 -29.53 5.15
CA ILE A 103 38.05 -29.43 6.20
C ILE A 103 37.57 -30.08 7.49
N ALA A 104 36.32 -29.83 7.92
CA ALA A 104 35.76 -30.44 9.13
C ALA A 104 35.66 -31.97 9.05
N ILE A 105 35.35 -32.52 7.87
CA ILE A 105 35.38 -33.97 7.64
C ILE A 105 36.80 -34.53 7.75
N LEU A 106 37.77 -33.87 7.14
CA LEU A 106 39.18 -34.30 7.21
C LEU A 106 39.69 -34.29 8.66
N ASP A 107 39.34 -33.25 9.43
CA ASP A 107 39.71 -33.13 10.84
C ASP A 107 39.09 -34.26 11.70
N CYS A 108 37.87 -34.70 11.36
CA CYS A 108 37.22 -35.83 12.02
C CYS A 108 37.89 -37.16 11.66
N LEU A 109 38.25 -37.35 10.38
CA LEU A 109 38.94 -38.56 9.92
C LEU A 109 40.35 -38.68 10.50
N ASP A 110 41.10 -37.58 10.61
CA ASP A 110 42.42 -37.55 11.27
C ASP A 110 42.32 -37.95 12.75
N ARG A 111 41.30 -37.48 13.46
CA ARG A 111 41.06 -37.87 14.87
C ARG A 111 40.72 -39.35 15.01
N ILE A 112 39.96 -39.91 14.08
CA ILE A 112 39.65 -41.35 14.06
C ILE A 112 40.93 -42.16 13.79
N ALA A 113 41.76 -41.73 12.84
CA ALA A 113 43.04 -42.38 12.53
C ALA A 113 43.99 -42.36 13.75
N LEU A 114 44.08 -41.24 14.47
CA LEU A 114 44.88 -41.13 15.70
C LEU A 114 44.37 -42.05 16.81
N ARG A 115 43.05 -42.18 16.99
CA ARG A 115 42.44 -43.10 17.96
C ARG A 115 42.69 -44.57 17.63
N LEU A 116 42.71 -44.91 16.33
CA LEU A 116 43.06 -46.26 15.87
C LEU A 116 44.55 -46.55 16.11
N GLU A 117 45.43 -45.57 15.95
CA GLU A 117 46.87 -45.69 16.24
C GLU A 117 47.15 -45.84 17.74
N GLU A 118 46.39 -45.14 18.60
CA GLU A 118 46.39 -45.33 20.05
C GLU A 118 45.91 -46.74 20.44
N ALA A 119 44.90 -47.26 19.75
CA ALA A 119 44.36 -48.60 19.97
C ALA A 119 45.33 -49.71 19.50
N ASP A 120 46.06 -49.49 18.40
CA ASP A 120 47.05 -50.45 17.87
C ASP A 120 48.27 -50.59 18.81
N ARG A 121 48.73 -49.47 19.41
CA ARG A 121 49.81 -49.48 20.41
C ARG A 121 49.44 -50.12 21.75
N ALA A 122 48.16 -50.27 22.04
CA ALA A 122 47.65 -50.77 23.32
C ALA A 122 47.40 -52.30 23.35
N THR A 123 48.04 -53.09 22.46
CA THR A 123 47.91 -54.55 22.43
C THR A 123 48.59 -55.24 23.63
N GLN A 124 47.94 -55.17 24.80
CA GLN A 124 47.97 -56.23 25.81
C GLN A 124 46.56 -56.80 25.93
N ARG A 125 46.45 -58.12 25.68
CA ARG A 125 45.21 -58.87 25.41
C ARG A 125 44.09 -58.88 26.48
N PRO A 126 44.25 -58.56 27.78
CA PRO A 126 43.13 -58.70 28.72
C PRO A 126 42.17 -57.49 28.79
N VAL A 127 42.58 -56.28 28.37
CA VAL A 127 41.72 -55.07 28.42
C VAL A 127 40.73 -55.00 27.24
N LEU A 128 41.07 -55.66 26.13
CA LEU A 128 40.24 -55.70 24.92
C LEU A 128 38.94 -56.49 25.12
N GLU A 129 38.96 -57.60 25.86
CA GLU A 129 37.75 -58.41 26.09
C GLU A 129 36.74 -57.69 27.00
N GLU A 130 37.21 -56.98 28.03
CA GLU A 130 36.37 -56.18 28.92
C GLU A 130 35.77 -54.96 28.19
N ASN A 131 36.58 -54.27 27.38
CA ASN A 131 36.11 -53.16 26.56
C ASN A 131 35.14 -53.61 25.45
N VAL A 132 35.36 -54.78 24.83
CA VAL A 132 34.43 -55.34 23.84
C VAL A 132 33.09 -55.72 24.49
N ALA A 133 33.11 -56.30 25.69
CA ALA A 133 31.89 -56.60 26.44
C ALA A 133 31.13 -55.32 26.83
N ALA A 134 31.84 -54.29 27.30
CA ALA A 134 31.24 -52.98 27.61
C ALA A 134 30.68 -52.27 26.36
N LEU A 135 31.37 -52.40 25.21
CA LEU A 135 30.90 -51.88 23.92
C LEU A 135 29.66 -52.63 23.41
N GLN A 136 29.59 -53.95 23.60
CA GLN A 136 28.41 -54.74 23.24
C GLN A 136 27.20 -54.39 24.10
N GLU A 137 27.41 -54.18 25.41
CA GLU A 137 26.33 -53.77 26.31
C GLU A 137 25.84 -52.35 26.00
N THR A 138 26.75 -51.41 25.74
CA THR A 138 26.35 -50.05 25.32
C THR A 138 25.67 -50.04 23.95
N GLN A 139 26.12 -50.87 22.99
CA GLN A 139 25.44 -51.05 21.71
C GLN A 139 24.03 -51.60 21.89
N ARG A 140 23.84 -52.55 22.81
CA ARG A 140 22.51 -53.12 23.13
C ARG A 140 21.59 -52.08 23.76
N GLN A 141 22.09 -51.27 24.69
CA GLN A 141 21.34 -50.17 25.31
C GLN A 141 20.99 -49.08 24.29
N LEU A 142 21.90 -48.78 23.36
CA LEU A 142 21.66 -47.83 22.28
C LEU A 142 20.58 -48.33 21.32
N ALA A 143 20.63 -49.62 20.95
CA ALA A 143 19.61 -50.25 20.11
C ALA A 143 18.21 -50.20 20.76
N GLN A 144 18.12 -50.47 22.07
CA GLN A 144 16.85 -50.35 22.81
C GLN A 144 16.34 -48.90 22.85
N LYS A 145 17.22 -47.92 23.04
CA LYS A 145 16.84 -46.50 23.02
C LYS A 145 16.39 -46.04 21.64
N ILE A 146 17.03 -46.53 20.57
CA ILE A 146 16.62 -46.25 19.19
C ILE A 146 15.24 -46.83 18.93
N GLU A 147 14.96 -48.07 19.35
CA GLU A 147 13.64 -48.69 19.20
C GLU A 147 12.54 -47.90 19.95
N LEU A 148 12.83 -47.41 21.15
CA LEU A 148 11.91 -46.55 21.90
C LEU A 148 11.67 -45.20 21.21
N LEU A 149 12.72 -44.59 20.66
CA LEU A 149 12.60 -43.35 19.90
C LEU A 149 11.80 -43.54 18.60
N GLU A 150 12.00 -44.66 17.90
CA GLU A 150 11.22 -45.00 16.71
C GLU A 150 9.74 -45.15 17.03
N LYS A 151 9.39 -45.82 18.14
CA LYS A 151 7.99 -45.93 18.61
C LYS A 151 7.40 -44.56 18.94
N ALA A 152 8.14 -43.73 19.68
CA ALA A 152 7.70 -42.37 20.01
C ALA A 152 7.50 -41.50 18.76
N PHE A 153 8.38 -41.66 17.75
CA PHE A 153 8.27 -40.93 16.49
C PHE A 153 7.07 -41.38 15.67
N GLN A 154 6.75 -42.69 15.66
CA GLN A 154 5.56 -43.22 15.00
C GLN A 154 4.27 -42.72 15.67
N GLU A 155 4.22 -42.69 17.01
CA GLU A 155 3.09 -42.12 17.76
C GLU A 155 2.92 -40.62 17.46
N TRP A 156 4.03 -39.89 17.40
CA TRP A 156 4.01 -38.46 17.08
C TRP A 156 3.57 -38.19 15.64
N ASP A 157 4.03 -38.97 14.66
CA ASP A 157 3.61 -38.88 13.26
C ASP A 157 2.11 -39.19 13.09
N ALA A 158 1.60 -40.20 13.81
CA ALA A 158 0.18 -40.53 13.83
C ALA A 158 -0.65 -39.37 14.40
N LYS A 159 -0.21 -38.78 15.52
CA LYS A 159 -0.89 -37.64 16.17
C LYS A 159 -0.86 -36.39 15.30
N THR A 160 0.29 -36.09 14.67
CA THR A 160 0.43 -34.96 13.76
C THR A 160 -0.47 -35.12 12.53
N LYS A 161 -0.56 -36.33 11.95
CA LYS A 161 -1.49 -36.60 10.84
C LYS A 161 -2.94 -36.40 11.24
N GLN A 162 -3.34 -36.87 12.43
CA GLN A 162 -4.70 -36.67 12.94
C GLN A 162 -5.05 -35.19 13.10
N VAL A 163 -4.18 -34.41 13.77
CA VAL A 163 -4.40 -32.97 13.95
C VAL A 163 -4.43 -32.25 12.61
N LEU A 164 -3.56 -32.62 11.66
CA LEU A 164 -3.55 -32.02 10.33
C LEU A 164 -4.85 -32.28 9.57
N THR A 165 -5.42 -33.48 9.70
CA THR A 165 -6.73 -33.80 9.11
C THR A 165 -7.87 -33.01 9.76
N GLU A 166 -7.88 -32.88 11.09
CA GLU A 166 -8.88 -32.07 11.82
C GLU A 166 -8.81 -30.59 11.42
N VAL A 167 -7.60 -30.01 11.34
CA VAL A 167 -7.43 -28.62 10.88
C VAL A 167 -7.84 -28.45 9.42
N ALA A 168 -7.60 -29.45 8.56
CA ALA A 168 -8.01 -29.41 7.17
C ALA A 168 -9.54 -29.46 7.02
N THR A 169 -10.24 -30.23 7.85
CA THR A 169 -11.71 -30.26 7.88
C THR A 169 -12.28 -28.95 8.41
N ASP A 170 -11.75 -28.42 9.52
CA ASP A 170 -12.21 -27.16 10.10
C ASP A 170 -12.02 -25.99 9.12
N LYS A 171 -10.89 -25.98 8.40
CA LYS A 171 -10.64 -24.98 7.35
C LYS A 171 -11.66 -25.09 6.21
N ALA A 172 -12.00 -26.31 5.78
CA ALA A 172 -12.96 -26.51 4.70
C ALA A 172 -14.38 -26.07 5.12
N ASP A 173 -14.77 -26.34 6.37
CA ASP A 173 -16.07 -25.93 6.90
C ASP A 173 -16.15 -24.41 7.10
N LEU A 174 -15.11 -23.78 7.66
CA LEU A 174 -15.03 -22.31 7.74
C LEU A 174 -15.07 -21.65 6.35
N GLN A 175 -14.41 -22.24 5.35
CA GLN A 175 -14.48 -21.72 3.98
C GLN A 175 -15.90 -21.80 3.40
N ARG A 176 -16.66 -22.86 3.70
CA ARG A 176 -18.07 -22.96 3.30
C ARG A 176 -18.93 -21.92 4.01
N GLU A 177 -18.80 -21.79 5.33
CA GLU A 177 -19.54 -20.80 6.11
C GLU A 177 -19.29 -19.36 5.61
N VAL A 178 -18.04 -19.02 5.30
CA VAL A 178 -17.68 -17.70 4.75
C VAL A 178 -18.31 -17.47 3.38
N ILE A 179 -18.33 -18.49 2.51
CA ILE A 179 -18.97 -18.38 1.18
C ILE A 179 -20.48 -18.19 1.33
N GLU A 180 -21.13 -18.96 2.21
CA GLU A 180 -22.56 -18.84 2.48
C GLU A 180 -22.92 -17.48 3.08
N ALA A 181 -22.17 -17.02 4.08
CA ALA A 181 -22.36 -15.70 4.68
C ALA A 181 -22.17 -14.58 3.65
N LYS A 182 -21.15 -14.68 2.79
CA LYS A 182 -20.92 -13.71 1.70
C LYS A 182 -22.09 -13.69 0.72
N GLN A 183 -22.64 -14.85 0.38
CA GLN A 183 -23.78 -14.96 -0.52
C GLN A 183 -25.03 -14.31 0.10
N GLN A 184 -25.31 -14.59 1.38
CA GLN A 184 -26.42 -13.95 2.12
C GLN A 184 -26.28 -12.42 2.19
N VAL A 185 -25.07 -11.91 2.44
CA VAL A 185 -24.81 -10.46 2.43
C VAL A 185 -25.03 -9.86 1.03
N GLN A 186 -24.62 -10.55 -0.03
CA GLN A 186 -24.87 -10.06 -1.40
C GLN A 186 -26.36 -10.04 -1.74
N ASP A 187 -27.11 -11.06 -1.33
CA ASP A 187 -28.54 -11.13 -1.63
C ASP A 187 -29.34 -10.08 -0.84
N THR A 188 -29.01 -9.86 0.44
CA THR A 188 -29.59 -8.76 1.23
C THR A 188 -29.26 -7.37 0.68
N LEU A 189 -28.04 -7.16 0.18
CA LEU A 189 -27.67 -5.90 -0.50
C LEU A 189 -28.47 -5.68 -1.78
N ARG A 190 -28.77 -6.74 -2.55
CA ARG A 190 -29.63 -6.66 -3.74
C ARG A 190 -31.08 -6.32 -3.38
N GLU A 191 -31.61 -6.91 -2.30
CA GLU A 191 -32.95 -6.58 -1.79
C GLU A 191 -33.02 -5.14 -1.26
N LEU A 192 -31.99 -4.66 -0.56
CA LEU A 192 -31.94 -3.26 -0.11
C LEU A 192 -31.87 -2.30 -1.29
N ALA A 193 -31.12 -2.62 -2.34
CA ALA A 193 -31.06 -1.81 -3.55
C ALA A 193 -32.41 -1.76 -4.28
N SER A 194 -33.15 -2.87 -4.35
CA SER A 194 -34.48 -2.91 -4.97
C SER A 194 -35.52 -2.15 -4.15
N LEU A 195 -35.50 -2.28 -2.82
CA LEU A 195 -36.36 -1.51 -1.91
C LEU A 195 -36.07 -0.01 -1.99
N ARG A 196 -34.79 0.38 -2.04
CA ARG A 196 -34.40 1.78 -2.21
C ARG A 196 -34.97 2.37 -3.50
N ARG A 197 -34.84 1.66 -4.62
CA ARG A 197 -35.41 2.08 -5.91
C ARG A 197 -36.93 2.22 -5.84
N LEU A 198 -37.63 1.28 -5.20
CA LEU A 198 -39.07 1.35 -5.00
C LEU A 198 -39.49 2.58 -4.16
N VAL A 199 -38.72 2.92 -3.12
CA VAL A 199 -38.96 4.12 -2.30
C VAL A 199 -38.72 5.40 -3.11
N GLU A 200 -37.68 5.43 -3.94
CA GLU A 200 -37.40 6.55 -4.84
C GLU A 200 -38.54 6.74 -5.86
N ASP A 201 -39.05 5.65 -6.44
CA ASP A 201 -40.19 5.65 -7.36
C ASP A 201 -41.48 6.17 -6.68
N TYR A 202 -41.80 5.68 -5.47
CA TYR A 202 -42.96 6.17 -4.71
C TYR A 202 -42.82 7.64 -4.29
N ARG A 203 -41.60 8.12 -3.99
CA ARG A 203 -41.36 9.53 -3.69
C ARG A 203 -41.59 10.41 -4.91
N ALA A 204 -41.13 9.97 -6.08
CA ALA A 204 -41.36 10.67 -7.35
C ALA A 204 -42.87 10.71 -7.69
N GLU A 205 -43.58 9.60 -7.51
CA GLU A 205 -45.03 9.53 -7.72
C GLU A 205 -45.80 10.42 -6.74
N ALA A 206 -45.42 10.43 -5.46
CA ALA A 206 -46.02 11.31 -4.46
C ALA A 206 -45.77 12.80 -4.77
N ALA A 207 -44.58 13.16 -5.25
CA ALA A 207 -44.27 14.52 -5.69
C ALA A 207 -45.14 14.92 -6.88
N PHE A 208 -45.29 14.04 -7.87
CA PHE A 208 -46.14 14.26 -9.03
C PHE A 208 -47.62 14.43 -8.65
N LEU A 209 -48.16 13.57 -7.77
CA LEU A 209 -49.54 13.66 -7.29
C LEU A 209 -49.78 14.94 -6.48
N ARG A 210 -48.83 15.37 -5.65
CA ARG A 210 -48.90 16.64 -4.93
C ARG A 210 -48.92 17.84 -5.88
N ALA A 211 -48.08 17.84 -6.91
CA ALA A 211 -48.06 18.88 -7.93
C ALA A 211 -49.40 18.93 -8.69
N LYS A 212 -49.94 17.77 -9.07
CA LYS A 212 -51.23 17.66 -9.75
C LYS A 212 -52.40 18.11 -8.88
N LEU A 213 -52.39 17.75 -7.59
CA LEU A 213 -53.40 18.20 -6.62
C LEU A 213 -53.32 19.70 -6.40
N ALA A 214 -52.12 20.27 -6.26
CA ALA A 214 -51.92 21.71 -6.15
C ALA A 214 -52.49 22.44 -7.38
N LEU A 215 -52.24 21.93 -8.59
CA LEU A 215 -52.77 22.46 -9.83
C LEU A 215 -54.30 22.36 -9.92
N ALA A 216 -54.88 21.23 -9.50
CA ALA A 216 -56.32 21.02 -9.50
C ALA A 216 -57.04 21.92 -8.48
N LEU A 217 -56.48 22.08 -7.27
CA LEU A 217 -57.01 23.00 -6.25
C LEU A 217 -56.91 24.46 -6.70
N GLN A 218 -55.83 24.81 -7.41
CA GLN A 218 -55.68 26.13 -8.01
C GLN A 218 -56.72 26.38 -9.10
N TYR A 219 -56.97 25.41 -9.98
CA TYR A 219 -58.04 25.48 -10.98
C TYR A 219 -59.42 25.62 -10.32
N GLN A 220 -59.71 24.84 -9.27
CA GLN A 220 -60.99 24.94 -8.56
C GLN A 220 -61.20 26.31 -7.91
N ARG A 221 -60.12 26.94 -7.42
CA ARG A 221 -60.16 28.29 -6.83
C ARG A 221 -60.30 29.41 -7.87
N THR A 222 -59.78 29.23 -9.08
CA THR A 222 -59.61 30.32 -10.07
C THR A 222 -60.38 30.12 -11.38
N GLY A 223 -60.87 28.92 -11.64
CA GLY A 223 -61.59 28.53 -12.85
C GLY A 223 -60.75 28.50 -14.13
N ARG A 224 -59.41 28.59 -14.07
CA ARG A 224 -58.53 28.71 -15.24
C ARG A 224 -57.28 27.83 -15.14
N TRP A 225 -56.88 27.22 -16.26
CA TRP A 225 -55.65 26.41 -16.38
C TRP A 225 -54.45 27.32 -16.74
N PRO A 226 -53.26 27.10 -16.17
CA PRO A 226 -52.10 27.93 -16.51
C PRO A 226 -51.53 27.50 -17.86
N VAL A 227 -51.58 28.41 -18.83
CA VAL A 227 -50.88 28.31 -20.11
C VAL A 227 -49.95 29.52 -20.20
N PRO A 228 -48.70 29.39 -20.67
CA PRO A 228 -47.84 30.55 -20.83
C PRO A 228 -48.37 31.40 -21.99
N GLN A 229 -48.63 32.69 -21.74
CA GLN A 229 -48.82 33.66 -22.81
C GLN A 229 -47.82 34.81 -22.66
N GLU A 230 -47.22 35.15 -23.79
CA GLU A 230 -46.35 36.30 -24.03
C GLU A 230 -47.14 37.61 -23.84
N GLU A 231 -46.53 38.48 -23.04
CA GLU A 231 -46.63 39.96 -23.00
C GLU A 231 -48.01 40.65 -22.95
N GLU A 232 -48.27 41.38 -21.84
CA GLU A 232 -48.40 42.86 -21.76
C GLU A 232 -49.26 43.32 -20.55
N GLY A 233 -48.63 44.10 -19.64
CA GLY A 233 -49.27 45.10 -18.78
C GLY A 233 -50.21 44.66 -17.63
N PRO A 234 -50.68 45.60 -16.77
CA PRO A 234 -49.92 46.24 -15.71
C PRO A 234 -50.46 45.87 -14.30
N GLY A 235 -49.57 45.83 -13.29
CA GLY A 235 -49.93 46.09 -11.90
C GLY A 235 -50.72 44.99 -11.15
N HIS A 236 -50.03 43.92 -10.75
CA HIS A 236 -49.98 43.45 -9.36
C HIS A 236 -49.07 42.22 -9.29
N ALA A 237 -47.85 42.43 -8.83
CA ALA A 237 -46.90 41.35 -8.58
C ALA A 237 -47.44 40.42 -7.48
N LEU A 238 -48.12 39.34 -7.89
CA LEU A 238 -48.19 38.14 -7.09
C LEU A 238 -46.75 37.66 -6.93
N ARG A 239 -46.22 37.80 -5.71
CA ARG A 239 -44.87 37.35 -5.38
C ARG A 239 -44.75 35.84 -5.69
N PRO A 240 -43.65 35.41 -6.33
CA PRO A 240 -43.39 33.99 -6.54
C PRO A 240 -43.37 33.28 -5.18
N LEU A 241 -43.90 32.05 -5.12
CA LEU A 241 -43.81 31.20 -3.93
C LEU A 241 -42.39 30.66 -3.67
N GLN A 242 -41.44 30.90 -4.58
CA GLN A 242 -39.98 30.97 -4.41
C GLN A 242 -39.38 31.32 -5.78
N ASP A 243 -38.20 31.92 -5.81
CA ASP A 243 -37.48 32.25 -7.04
C ASP A 243 -36.99 30.95 -7.72
N PRO A 244 -37.35 30.64 -8.98
CA PRO A 244 -36.83 29.48 -9.69
C PRO A 244 -35.30 29.51 -9.92
N ALA A 245 -34.63 30.64 -9.67
CA ALA A 245 -33.17 30.71 -9.59
C ALA A 245 -32.58 30.28 -8.23
N ASP A 246 -33.40 30.14 -7.19
CA ASP A 246 -32.96 29.75 -5.85
C ASP A 246 -32.86 28.21 -5.71
N THR A 247 -31.75 27.67 -6.20
CA THR A 247 -31.39 26.24 -6.09
C THR A 247 -30.72 25.88 -4.76
N THR A 248 -30.68 26.79 -3.79
CA THR A 248 -29.96 26.62 -2.51
C THR A 248 -30.44 25.41 -1.72
N TRP A 249 -31.74 25.10 -1.75
CA TRP A 249 -32.31 23.94 -1.08
C TRP A 249 -31.88 22.61 -1.73
N LEU A 250 -31.74 22.58 -3.06
CA LEU A 250 -31.31 21.39 -3.81
C LEU A 250 -29.83 21.13 -3.57
N TYR A 251 -29.02 22.19 -3.54
CA TYR A 251 -27.61 22.14 -3.17
C TYR A 251 -27.41 21.60 -1.75
N HIS A 252 -28.20 22.07 -0.77
CA HIS A 252 -28.15 21.56 0.60
C HIS A 252 -28.46 20.05 0.69
N ALA A 253 -29.48 19.57 -0.02
CA ALA A 253 -29.80 18.15 -0.07
C ALA A 253 -28.70 17.32 -0.75
N PHE A 254 -28.06 17.88 -1.78
CA PHE A 254 -26.93 17.27 -2.47
C PHE A 254 -25.69 17.18 -1.58
N GLU A 255 -25.27 18.26 -0.91
CA GLU A 255 -24.13 18.24 0.00
C GLU A 255 -24.30 17.23 1.14
N GLN A 256 -25.50 17.16 1.75
CA GLN A 256 -25.76 16.19 2.80
C GLN A 256 -25.63 14.74 2.32
N GLN A 257 -25.97 14.48 1.06
CA GLN A 257 -25.92 13.15 0.48
C GLN A 257 -24.52 12.76 -0.01
N PHE A 258 -23.74 13.70 -0.56
CA PHE A 258 -22.51 13.39 -1.29
C PHE A 258 -21.23 13.86 -0.61
N ARG A 259 -21.26 14.87 0.27
CA ARG A 259 -20.06 15.37 0.99
C ARG A 259 -19.68 14.48 2.18
N GLY A 260 -20.67 13.84 2.79
CA GLY A 260 -20.49 12.95 3.94
C GLY A 260 -20.74 13.63 5.31
N PRO A 261 -20.61 12.85 6.40
CA PRO A 261 -20.90 13.31 7.75
C PRO A 261 -19.90 14.39 8.22
N GLU A 262 -20.35 15.28 9.09
CA GLU A 262 -19.55 16.42 9.59
C GLU A 262 -18.30 15.97 10.34
N GLU A 263 -18.40 14.91 11.12
CA GLU A 263 -17.29 14.36 11.90
C GLU A 263 -16.14 13.90 10.98
N LEU A 264 -16.48 13.32 9.83
CA LEU A 264 -15.48 12.91 8.84
C LEU A 264 -14.81 14.12 8.18
N ILE A 265 -15.59 15.14 7.81
CA ILE A 265 -15.05 16.35 7.19
C ILE A 265 -14.19 17.13 8.18
N LYS A 266 -14.65 17.27 9.43
CA LYS A 266 -13.89 17.87 10.53
C LYS A 266 -12.57 17.13 10.74
N GLU A 267 -12.57 15.80 10.77
CA GLU A 267 -11.32 15.05 10.93
C GLU A 267 -10.35 15.25 9.77
N ARG A 268 -10.84 15.32 8.52
CA ARG A 268 -10.00 15.63 7.35
C ARG A 268 -9.39 17.03 7.45
N GLN A 269 -10.19 18.04 7.82
CA GLN A 269 -9.75 19.42 7.92
C GLN A 269 -8.80 19.67 9.11
N ARG A 270 -8.80 18.79 10.13
CA ARG A 270 -7.89 18.85 11.28
C ARG A 270 -6.41 18.92 10.85
N ALA A 271 -6.07 18.35 9.70
CA ALA A 271 -4.72 18.38 9.14
C ALA A 271 -4.19 19.81 8.85
N TYR A 272 -5.07 20.80 8.70
CA TYR A 272 -4.71 22.20 8.41
C TYR A 272 -4.62 23.08 9.66
N LEU A 273 -5.16 22.62 10.79
CA LEU A 273 -5.15 23.34 12.06
C LEU A 273 -3.73 23.74 12.51
N PRO A 274 -2.67 22.91 12.36
CA PRO A 274 -1.31 23.30 12.74
C PRO A 274 -0.76 24.51 11.97
N ASP A 275 -1.12 24.68 10.70
CA ASP A 275 -0.67 25.84 9.91
C ASP A 275 -1.35 27.13 10.38
N VAL A 276 -2.66 27.05 10.67
CA VAL A 276 -3.42 28.19 11.21
C VAL A 276 -2.93 28.56 12.61
N GLN A 277 -2.71 27.58 13.48
CA GLN A 277 -2.14 27.78 14.81
C GLN A 277 -0.79 28.50 14.71
N LYS A 278 0.10 28.00 13.85
CA LYS A 278 1.41 28.60 13.63
C LYS A 278 1.33 30.04 13.10
N ALA A 279 0.41 30.32 12.17
CA ALA A 279 0.20 31.67 11.66
C ALA A 279 -0.33 32.61 12.76
N HIS A 280 -1.30 32.16 13.55
CA HIS A 280 -1.84 32.90 14.68
C HIS A 280 -0.78 33.22 15.74
N GLU A 281 0.07 32.24 16.11
CA GLU A 281 1.19 32.45 17.02
C GLU A 281 2.24 33.42 16.46
N ALA A 282 2.46 33.41 15.15
CA ALA A 282 3.48 34.23 14.51
C ALA A 282 3.09 35.70 14.35
N CYS A 283 1.84 35.99 13.99
CA CYS A 283 1.40 37.35 13.63
C CYS A 283 0.16 37.86 14.38
N GLY A 284 -0.49 37.01 15.18
CA GLY A 284 -1.79 37.28 15.82
C GLY A 284 -2.89 37.61 14.81
N GLY A 285 -4.05 38.05 15.28
CA GLY A 285 -5.23 38.25 14.42
C GLY A 285 -6.14 37.03 14.40
N TYR A 286 -7.05 36.97 13.44
CA TYR A 286 -8.06 35.90 13.36
C TYR A 286 -8.06 35.24 11.98
N LEU A 287 -8.59 34.02 11.93
CA LEU A 287 -8.84 33.29 10.69
C LEU A 287 -10.15 33.75 10.05
N LEU A 288 -10.16 33.89 8.73
CA LEU A 288 -11.40 33.99 7.94
C LEU A 288 -11.57 32.73 7.07
N ASP A 289 -12.67 32.01 7.27
CA ASP A 289 -13.08 30.88 6.43
C ASP A 289 -14.10 31.35 5.38
N LEU A 290 -13.71 31.25 4.11
CA LEU A 290 -14.52 31.63 2.95
C LEU A 290 -15.32 30.42 2.50
N GLY A 291 -16.65 30.52 2.50
CA GLY A 291 -17.53 29.37 2.24
C GLY A 291 -17.53 28.41 3.43
N ALA A 292 -17.82 28.94 4.62
CA ALA A 292 -17.70 28.19 5.87
C ALA A 292 -18.63 26.97 5.96
N GLY A 293 -19.69 26.91 5.15
CA GLY A 293 -20.62 25.79 5.08
C GLY A 293 -21.16 25.41 6.47
N ARG A 294 -20.98 24.15 6.87
CA ARG A 294 -21.49 23.65 8.15
C ARG A 294 -20.61 24.03 9.35
N GLY A 295 -19.51 24.76 9.13
CA GLY A 295 -18.65 25.33 10.15
C GLY A 295 -17.63 24.37 10.76
N GLU A 296 -17.35 23.23 10.11
CA GLU A 296 -16.48 22.18 10.66
C GLU A 296 -15.08 22.71 11.03
N PHE A 297 -14.49 23.55 10.19
CA PHE A 297 -13.16 24.12 10.46
C PHE A 297 -13.19 25.21 11.55
N LEU A 298 -14.27 25.98 11.62
CA LEU A 298 -14.47 26.98 12.68
C LEU A 298 -14.62 26.33 14.05
N GLU A 299 -15.27 25.16 14.12
CA GLU A 299 -15.32 24.37 15.35
C GLU A 299 -13.93 23.94 15.80
N LEU A 300 -13.09 23.45 14.87
CA LEU A 300 -11.70 23.07 15.17
C LEU A 300 -10.89 24.26 15.68
N CYS A 301 -11.03 25.43 15.04
CA CYS A 301 -10.36 26.65 15.48
C CYS A 301 -10.79 27.04 16.89
N ARG A 302 -12.09 26.99 17.18
CA ARG A 302 -12.62 27.27 18.53
C ARG A 302 -12.10 26.29 19.58
N GLU A 303 -12.07 24.99 19.27
CA GLU A 303 -11.52 23.96 20.15
C GLU A 303 -10.04 24.19 20.47
N ALA A 304 -9.29 24.74 19.51
CA ALA A 304 -7.89 25.11 19.67
C ALA A 304 -7.67 26.50 20.29
N GLY A 305 -8.74 27.26 20.57
CA GLY A 305 -8.63 28.63 21.09
C GLY A 305 -8.16 29.67 20.07
N ILE A 306 -8.27 29.37 18.76
CA ILE A 306 -7.92 30.29 17.68
C ILE A 306 -9.15 31.13 17.33
N PRO A 307 -9.06 32.48 17.37
CA PRO A 307 -10.13 33.36 16.90
C PRO A 307 -10.38 33.13 15.41
N ALA A 308 -11.64 32.83 15.05
CA ALA A 308 -12.02 32.52 13.68
C ALA A 308 -13.42 33.06 13.36
N LYS A 309 -13.60 33.50 12.11
CA LYS A 309 -14.88 33.94 11.54
C LYS A 309 -15.12 33.23 10.20
N GLY A 310 -16.38 32.98 9.87
CA GLY A 310 -16.77 32.44 8.57
C GLY A 310 -17.68 33.36 7.78
N VAL A 311 -17.72 33.17 6.47
CA VAL A 311 -18.77 33.73 5.61
C VAL A 311 -19.34 32.67 4.68
N ASP A 312 -20.64 32.73 4.44
CA ASP A 312 -21.35 31.85 3.51
C ASP A 312 -22.56 32.56 2.90
N LEU A 313 -22.99 32.17 1.70
CA LEU A 313 -24.20 32.72 1.06
C LEU A 313 -25.48 32.02 1.53
N ASN A 314 -25.36 30.78 2.02
CA ASN A 314 -26.47 29.91 2.35
C ASN A 314 -26.99 30.16 3.78
N GLU A 315 -28.17 30.76 3.90
CA GLU A 315 -28.81 31.07 5.19
C GLU A 315 -28.97 29.85 6.12
N ALA A 316 -29.19 28.64 5.56
CA ALA A 316 -29.30 27.42 6.34
C ALA A 316 -27.97 27.04 7.01
N MET A 317 -26.84 27.26 6.30
CA MET A 317 -25.50 27.06 6.82
C MET A 317 -25.16 28.04 7.94
N ILE A 318 -25.54 29.32 7.73
CA ILE A 318 -25.39 30.37 8.74
C ILE A 318 -26.16 30.00 10.01
N SER A 319 -27.43 29.63 9.88
CA SER A 319 -28.28 29.25 11.02
C SER A 319 -27.67 28.10 11.81
N ARG A 320 -27.21 27.05 11.11
CA ARG A 320 -26.55 25.89 11.72
C ARG A 320 -25.25 26.26 12.45
N CYS A 321 -24.43 27.13 11.88
CA CYS A 321 -23.22 27.62 12.52
C CYS A 321 -23.53 28.45 13.77
N GLN A 322 -24.56 29.28 13.73
CA GLN A 322 -25.01 30.09 14.87
C GLN A 322 -25.56 29.22 16.02
N GLU A 323 -26.32 28.17 15.71
CA GLU A 323 -26.77 27.17 16.70
C GLU A 323 -25.58 26.51 17.42
N LYS A 324 -24.48 26.29 16.69
CA LYS A 324 -23.23 25.79 17.26
C LYS A 324 -22.46 26.85 18.04
N GLY A 325 -22.86 28.13 18.03
CA GLY A 325 -22.14 29.24 18.65
C GLY A 325 -20.87 29.67 17.90
N LEU A 326 -20.87 29.54 16.57
CA LEU A 326 -19.78 29.96 15.70
C LEU A 326 -20.06 31.37 15.13
N GLU A 327 -19.01 32.17 14.94
CA GLU A 327 -19.12 33.50 14.35
C GLU A 327 -19.11 33.39 12.82
N VAL A 328 -20.31 33.38 12.21
CA VAL A 328 -20.47 33.30 10.75
C VAL A 328 -21.47 34.36 10.29
N GLU A 329 -21.13 35.05 9.20
CA GLU A 329 -21.94 36.10 8.59
C GLU A 329 -22.41 35.71 7.18
N ARG A 330 -23.63 36.10 6.83
CA ARG A 330 -24.14 35.93 5.47
C ARG A 330 -23.53 36.98 4.55
N ALA A 331 -22.55 36.58 3.74
CA ALA A 331 -21.88 37.49 2.80
C ALA A 331 -21.28 36.73 1.61
N GLU A 332 -21.07 37.44 0.50
CA GLU A 332 -20.26 36.93 -0.62
C GLU A 332 -18.78 36.98 -0.22
N ALA A 333 -18.08 35.86 -0.43
CA ALA A 333 -16.75 35.61 0.10
C ALA A 333 -15.72 36.68 -0.29
N ILE A 334 -15.62 37.01 -1.58
CA ILE A 334 -14.60 37.94 -2.07
C ILE A 334 -14.91 39.37 -1.64
N SER A 335 -16.17 39.78 -1.78
CA SER A 335 -16.65 41.10 -1.36
C SER A 335 -16.43 41.33 0.14
N TYR A 336 -16.70 40.33 0.97
CA TYR A 336 -16.45 40.41 2.40
C TYR A 336 -14.95 40.54 2.70
N LEU A 337 -14.12 39.68 2.11
CA LEU A 337 -12.67 39.74 2.27
C LEU A 337 -12.11 41.12 1.87
N GLN A 338 -12.60 41.71 0.77
CA GLN A 338 -12.20 43.05 0.33
C GLN A 338 -12.55 44.15 1.32
N SER A 339 -13.68 44.02 2.03
CA SER A 339 -14.16 45.01 2.99
C SER A 339 -13.30 45.10 4.26
N LEU A 340 -12.53 44.06 4.55
CA LEU A 340 -11.68 44.00 5.74
C LEU A 340 -10.48 44.94 5.63
N PRO A 341 -9.93 45.44 6.75
CA PRO A 341 -8.67 46.17 6.73
C PRO A 341 -7.52 45.32 6.20
N ASP A 342 -6.57 45.97 5.54
CA ASP A 342 -5.33 45.31 5.11
C ASP A 342 -4.54 44.81 6.34
N GLU A 343 -3.80 43.71 6.18
CA GLU A 343 -3.00 43.10 7.26
C GLU A 343 -3.79 42.85 8.57
N SER A 344 -5.05 42.42 8.47
CA SER A 344 -5.91 42.13 9.62
C SER A 344 -6.00 40.64 9.96
N LEU A 345 -5.78 39.75 8.99
CA LEU A 345 -6.01 38.31 9.13
C LEU A 345 -4.72 37.54 9.40
N CYS A 346 -4.77 36.51 10.26
CA CYS A 346 -3.67 35.55 10.38
C CYS A 346 -3.79 34.42 9.35
N ALA A 347 -5.02 34.07 8.96
CA ALA A 347 -5.28 33.00 8.02
C ALA A 347 -6.50 33.29 7.14
N VAL A 348 -6.45 32.82 5.90
CA VAL A 348 -7.59 32.77 4.97
C VAL A 348 -7.73 31.33 4.50
N THR A 349 -8.89 30.73 4.70
CA THR A 349 -9.18 29.37 4.23
C THR A 349 -10.34 29.38 3.25
N ALA A 350 -10.33 28.44 2.32
CA ALA A 350 -11.44 28.19 1.41
C ALA A 350 -11.45 26.69 1.08
N PHE A 351 -12.38 25.95 1.69
CA PHE A 351 -12.50 24.49 1.52
C PHE A 351 -13.64 24.17 0.56
N GLN A 352 -13.31 23.59 -0.59
CA GLN A 352 -14.28 23.23 -1.63
C GLN A 352 -15.09 24.45 -2.12
N LEU A 353 -14.43 25.62 -2.23
CA LEU A 353 -15.02 26.86 -2.73
C LEU A 353 -14.48 27.25 -4.12
N VAL A 354 -13.18 27.09 -4.35
CA VAL A 354 -12.47 27.68 -5.50
C VAL A 354 -12.91 27.07 -6.84
N GLU A 355 -13.44 25.86 -6.84
CA GLU A 355 -14.06 25.16 -7.98
C GLU A 355 -15.37 25.81 -8.46
N HIS A 356 -16.03 26.59 -7.60
CA HIS A 356 -17.23 27.35 -7.94
C HIS A 356 -16.92 28.74 -8.50
N LEU A 357 -15.64 29.14 -8.55
CA LEU A 357 -15.22 30.48 -8.97
C LEU A 357 -14.81 30.55 -10.45
N ALA A 358 -15.18 31.65 -11.11
CA ALA A 358 -14.67 32.02 -12.42
C ALA A 358 -13.16 32.35 -12.32
N PRO A 359 -12.40 32.31 -13.44
CA PRO A 359 -10.94 32.49 -13.38
C PRO A 359 -10.54 33.86 -12.85
N SER A 360 -11.29 34.89 -13.22
CA SER A 360 -11.10 36.25 -12.73
C SER A 360 -11.35 36.35 -11.24
N GLU A 361 -12.38 35.67 -10.73
CA GLU A 361 -12.76 35.68 -9.32
C GLU A 361 -11.71 34.96 -8.47
N LEU A 362 -11.25 33.77 -8.90
CA LEU A 362 -10.18 33.05 -8.22
C LEU A 362 -8.89 33.86 -8.15
N TRP A 363 -8.48 34.50 -9.26
CA TRP A 363 -7.30 35.35 -9.26
C TRP A 363 -7.46 36.54 -8.30
N HIS A 364 -8.62 37.18 -8.34
CA HIS A 364 -8.95 38.30 -7.47
C HIS A 364 -8.98 37.91 -5.98
N LEU A 365 -9.52 36.73 -5.65
CA LEU A 365 -9.49 36.16 -4.30
C LEU A 365 -8.05 36.02 -3.81
N VAL A 366 -7.17 35.40 -4.61
CA VAL A 366 -5.76 35.18 -4.24
C VAL A 366 -5.03 36.51 -4.00
N GLN A 367 -5.22 37.50 -4.89
CA GLN A 367 -4.62 38.83 -4.74
C GLN A 367 -5.13 39.55 -3.49
N THR A 368 -6.45 39.50 -3.26
CA THR A 368 -7.06 40.14 -2.09
C THR A 368 -6.59 39.48 -0.80
N ALA A 369 -6.58 38.14 -0.76
CA ALA A 369 -6.11 37.39 0.40
C ALA A 369 -4.68 37.75 0.77
N LEU A 370 -3.79 37.91 -0.21
CA LEU A 370 -2.43 38.37 0.04
C LEU A 370 -2.44 39.69 0.80
N VAL A 371 -3.18 40.71 0.32
CA VAL A 371 -3.23 42.05 0.94
C VAL A 371 -3.84 42.04 2.35
N LYS A 372 -4.85 41.21 2.59
CA LYS A 372 -5.57 41.14 3.89
C LYS A 372 -4.84 40.34 4.96
N LEU A 373 -4.00 39.39 4.57
CA LEU A 373 -3.18 38.62 5.50
C LEU A 373 -2.08 39.47 6.13
N LYS A 374 -1.73 39.23 7.39
CA LYS A 374 -0.52 39.81 8.00
C LYS A 374 0.75 39.17 7.44
N PRO A 375 1.92 39.84 7.50
CA PRO A 375 3.20 39.17 7.31
C PRO A 375 3.33 37.96 8.25
N GLY A 376 3.62 36.78 7.72
CA GLY A 376 3.59 35.51 8.46
C GLY A 376 2.23 34.80 8.50
N GLY A 377 1.20 35.39 7.87
CA GLY A 377 -0.12 34.79 7.69
C GLY A 377 -0.14 33.69 6.61
N VAL A 378 -1.20 32.88 6.60
CA VAL A 378 -1.33 31.71 5.72
C VAL A 378 -2.61 31.72 4.90
N ILE A 379 -2.53 31.30 3.65
CA ILE A 379 -3.69 30.96 2.81
C ILE A 379 -3.75 29.45 2.60
N ILE A 380 -4.94 28.85 2.71
CA ILE A 380 -5.18 27.43 2.44
C ILE A 380 -6.39 27.31 1.52
N LEU A 381 -6.17 26.79 0.31
CA LEU A 381 -7.23 26.57 -0.67
C LEU A 381 -7.31 25.07 -0.94
N GLU A 382 -8.41 24.42 -0.54
CA GLU A 382 -8.68 23.01 -0.81
C GLU A 382 -9.75 22.86 -1.88
N THR A 383 -9.56 21.90 -2.80
CA THR A 383 -10.52 21.58 -3.86
C THR A 383 -10.33 20.14 -4.33
N VAL A 384 -11.29 19.65 -5.14
CA VAL A 384 -11.25 18.33 -5.77
C VAL A 384 -10.00 18.16 -6.65
N ASN A 385 -9.34 17.00 -6.55
CA ASN A 385 -8.16 16.65 -7.33
C ASN A 385 -8.52 16.13 -8.73
N PRO A 386 -8.29 16.90 -9.81
CA PRO A 386 -8.61 16.45 -11.17
C PRO A 386 -7.64 15.39 -11.72
N HIS A 387 -6.53 15.10 -11.03
CA HIS A 387 -5.57 14.09 -11.46
C HIS A 387 -6.01 12.65 -11.12
N SER A 388 -6.92 12.48 -10.17
CA SER A 388 -7.54 11.19 -9.86
C SER A 388 -8.82 11.05 -10.67
N LEU A 389 -8.92 10.03 -11.53
CA LEU A 389 -10.11 9.86 -12.39
C LEU A 389 -11.40 9.66 -11.58
N ALA A 390 -11.32 8.93 -10.46
CA ALA A 390 -12.45 8.76 -9.55
C ALA A 390 -12.95 10.10 -8.99
N ALA A 391 -12.02 10.97 -8.60
CA ALA A 391 -12.33 12.29 -8.09
C ALA A 391 -12.87 13.22 -9.18
N LEU A 392 -12.28 13.18 -10.37
CA LEU A 392 -12.73 13.93 -11.53
C LEU A 392 -14.15 13.53 -11.95
N GLN A 393 -14.52 12.25 -11.84
CA GLN A 393 -15.90 11.84 -12.07
C GLN A 393 -16.85 12.47 -11.04
N ASN A 394 -16.47 12.48 -9.76
CA ASN A 394 -17.27 13.09 -8.69
C ASN A 394 -17.38 14.61 -8.83
N PHE A 395 -16.38 15.27 -9.40
CA PHE A 395 -16.42 16.70 -9.71
C PHE A 395 -17.66 17.06 -10.55
N TYR A 396 -18.05 16.24 -11.52
CA TYR A 396 -19.20 16.54 -12.37
C TYR A 396 -20.55 16.13 -11.77
N LEU A 397 -20.58 15.56 -10.56
CA LEU A 397 -21.84 15.30 -9.85
C LEU A 397 -22.45 16.60 -9.31
N ASP A 398 -21.61 17.55 -8.89
CA ASP A 398 -22.05 18.88 -8.50
C ASP A 398 -22.15 19.77 -9.74
N LEU A 399 -23.38 20.16 -10.10
CA LEU A 399 -23.65 20.98 -11.27
C LEU A 399 -23.25 22.45 -11.09
N THR A 400 -22.91 22.87 -9.87
CA THR A 400 -22.48 24.24 -9.57
C THR A 400 -20.97 24.43 -9.73
N HIS A 401 -20.21 23.34 -9.88
CA HIS A 401 -18.79 23.42 -10.21
C HIS A 401 -18.58 24.03 -11.60
N GLN A 402 -17.66 24.99 -11.70
CA GLN A 402 -17.36 25.62 -12.97
C GLN A 402 -16.35 24.82 -13.78
N ARG A 403 -15.23 24.41 -13.17
CA ARG A 403 -14.16 23.67 -13.84
C ARG A 403 -13.13 23.06 -12.91
N PRO A 404 -12.57 21.90 -13.27
CA PRO A 404 -11.51 21.30 -12.46
C PRO A 404 -10.25 22.16 -12.50
N ILE A 405 -9.61 22.35 -11.34
CA ILE A 405 -8.41 23.16 -11.19
C ILE A 405 -7.22 22.23 -10.94
N PRO A 406 -6.26 22.11 -11.87
CA PRO A 406 -5.04 21.33 -11.62
C PRO A 406 -4.19 21.98 -10.51
N ALA A 407 -3.62 21.15 -9.63
CA ALA A 407 -2.80 21.63 -8.52
C ALA A 407 -1.62 22.54 -8.92
N PRO A 408 -0.90 22.29 -10.05
CA PRO A 408 0.13 23.20 -10.53
C PRO A 408 -0.40 24.61 -10.85
N THR A 409 -1.64 24.73 -11.33
CA THR A 409 -2.27 26.02 -11.66
C THR A 409 -2.52 26.82 -10.38
N LEU A 410 -3.16 26.21 -9.37
CA LEU A 410 -3.47 26.90 -8.12
C LEU A 410 -2.19 27.30 -7.37
N ARG A 411 -1.18 26.43 -7.38
CA ARG A 411 0.17 26.77 -6.90
C ARG A 411 0.77 27.98 -7.62
N PHE A 412 0.73 27.98 -8.95
CA PHE A 412 1.26 29.07 -9.75
C PHE A 412 0.57 30.40 -9.42
N LEU A 413 -0.76 30.41 -9.24
CA LEU A 413 -1.49 31.63 -8.87
C LEU A 413 -1.02 32.19 -7.53
N LEU A 414 -0.83 31.34 -6.51
CA LEU A 414 -0.30 31.77 -5.21
C LEU A 414 1.12 32.34 -5.33
N GLU A 415 2.01 31.63 -6.03
CA GLU A 415 3.39 32.09 -6.25
C GLU A 415 3.43 33.42 -7.03
N ALA A 416 2.60 33.56 -8.07
CA ALA A 416 2.52 34.75 -8.92
C ALA A 416 1.94 35.96 -8.17
N ALA A 417 0.99 35.75 -7.26
CA ALA A 417 0.46 36.82 -6.42
C ALA A 417 1.52 37.34 -5.43
N GLY A 418 2.41 36.48 -4.95
CA GLY A 418 3.49 36.87 -4.04
C GLY A 418 3.63 36.00 -2.80
N PHE A 419 2.83 34.94 -2.65
CA PHE A 419 2.99 34.00 -1.55
C PHE A 419 4.34 33.26 -1.65
N ARG A 420 4.79 32.76 -0.50
CA ARG A 420 6.04 32.02 -0.31
C ARG A 420 5.77 30.67 0.32
N ARG A 421 6.76 29.78 0.24
CA ARG A 421 6.69 28.41 0.81
C ARG A 421 5.42 27.68 0.38
N VAL A 422 5.05 27.85 -0.90
CA VAL A 422 3.83 27.28 -1.46
C VAL A 422 3.96 25.77 -1.59
N ALA A 423 3.06 25.03 -0.95
CA ALA A 423 3.08 23.58 -0.90
C ALA A 423 1.73 23.00 -1.32
N VAL A 424 1.76 21.93 -2.12
CA VAL A 424 0.58 21.14 -2.47
C VAL A 424 0.51 19.94 -1.55
N ARG A 425 -0.67 19.66 -0.97
CA ARG A 425 -0.92 18.52 -0.10
C ARG A 425 -2.14 17.77 -0.61
N PHE A 426 -2.01 16.47 -0.80
CA PHE A 426 -3.12 15.62 -1.23
C PHE A 426 -3.79 14.97 -0.03
N SER A 427 -5.12 14.83 -0.08
CA SER A 427 -5.94 14.33 1.03
C SER A 427 -7.10 13.46 0.52
N SER A 428 -7.82 12.81 1.43
CA SER A 428 -8.96 11.94 1.12
C SER A 428 -8.63 10.80 0.12
N PRO A 429 -7.74 9.85 0.47
CA PRO A 429 -7.45 8.72 -0.42
C PRO A 429 -8.73 7.94 -0.74
N VAL A 430 -8.83 7.42 -1.97
CA VAL A 430 -9.92 6.50 -2.33
C VAL A 430 -9.79 5.23 -1.48
N PRO A 431 -10.89 4.68 -0.93
CA PRO A 431 -10.85 3.45 -0.15
C PRO A 431 -10.15 2.31 -0.89
N GLU A 432 -9.24 1.61 -0.21
CA GLU A 432 -8.42 0.53 -0.79
C GLU A 432 -9.25 -0.60 -1.42
N ALA A 433 -10.47 -0.82 -0.92
CA ALA A 433 -11.43 -1.77 -1.48
C ALA A 433 -11.86 -1.46 -2.92
N LEU A 434 -11.72 -0.21 -3.37
CA LEU A 434 -12.02 0.22 -4.74
C LEU A 434 -10.77 0.21 -5.65
N CYS A 435 -9.58 0.13 -5.07
CA CYS A 435 -8.33 0.13 -5.81
C CYS A 435 -8.07 -1.23 -6.49
N LEU A 436 -7.28 -1.21 -7.56
CA LEU A 436 -6.78 -2.42 -8.20
C LEU A 436 -5.88 -3.19 -7.24
N GLN A 437 -6.03 -4.51 -7.22
CA GLN A 437 -5.26 -5.42 -6.38
C GLN A 437 -4.03 -5.93 -7.16
N GLY A 438 -2.88 -6.01 -6.49
CA GLY A 438 -1.64 -6.55 -7.06
C GLY A 438 -0.41 -5.72 -6.69
N ASP A 439 0.76 -6.37 -6.68
CA ASP A 439 2.02 -5.78 -6.21
C ASP A 439 2.94 -5.29 -7.35
N ASP A 440 2.45 -5.27 -8.60
CA ASP A 440 3.26 -4.84 -9.74
C ASP A 440 3.25 -3.32 -9.94
N LEU A 441 4.33 -2.82 -10.56
CA LEU A 441 4.53 -1.38 -10.78
C LEU A 441 3.44 -0.74 -11.66
N ASN A 442 2.81 -1.49 -12.57
CA ASN A 442 1.76 -0.93 -13.40
C ASN A 442 0.46 -0.79 -12.60
N VAL A 443 0.14 -1.73 -11.71
CA VAL A 443 -0.98 -1.60 -10.77
C VAL A 443 -0.80 -0.36 -9.89
N ALA A 444 0.39 -0.14 -9.33
CA ALA A 444 0.67 1.07 -8.56
C ALA A 444 0.44 2.36 -9.38
N LYS A 445 1.00 2.44 -10.60
CA LYS A 445 0.83 3.60 -11.48
C LYS A 445 -0.63 3.84 -11.89
N LEU A 446 -1.38 2.77 -12.13
CA LEU A 446 -2.80 2.86 -12.46
C LEU A 446 -3.62 3.28 -11.24
N ASN A 447 -3.32 2.76 -10.05
CA ASN A 447 -3.97 3.20 -8.82
C ASN A 447 -3.73 4.69 -8.55
N ASP A 448 -2.52 5.20 -8.74
CA ASP A 448 -2.23 6.64 -8.58
C ASP A 448 -3.07 7.51 -9.54
N LEU A 449 -3.30 7.05 -10.77
CA LEU A 449 -4.07 7.79 -11.79
C LEU A 449 -5.59 7.64 -11.62
N LEU A 450 -6.06 6.43 -11.32
CA LEU A 450 -7.49 6.10 -11.30
C LEU A 450 -8.11 6.33 -9.92
N PHE A 451 -7.39 5.94 -8.88
CA PHE A 451 -7.84 5.86 -7.50
C PHE A 451 -6.93 6.65 -6.54
N GLY A 452 -6.24 7.66 -7.06
CA GLY A 452 -5.43 8.57 -6.26
C GLY A 452 -6.28 9.39 -5.30
N TYR A 453 -5.64 10.27 -4.53
CA TYR A 453 -6.30 11.19 -3.61
C TYR A 453 -7.46 11.96 -4.24
N GLN A 454 -8.56 12.11 -3.50
CA GLN A 454 -9.76 12.77 -3.99
C GLN A 454 -9.66 14.30 -3.94
N ASP A 455 -8.92 14.81 -2.97
CA ASP A 455 -8.79 16.25 -2.73
C ASP A 455 -7.31 16.64 -2.74
N TYR A 456 -7.07 17.93 -2.97
CA TYR A 456 -5.79 18.54 -2.66
C TYR A 456 -5.99 19.95 -2.10
N ALA A 457 -5.02 20.39 -1.31
CA ALA A 457 -4.93 21.77 -0.86
C ALA A 457 -3.60 22.40 -1.28
N VAL A 458 -3.65 23.69 -1.58
CA VAL A 458 -2.46 24.52 -1.75
C VAL A 458 -2.36 25.48 -0.58
N VAL A 459 -1.23 25.39 0.13
CA VAL A 459 -0.91 26.21 1.30
C VAL A 459 0.17 27.22 0.91
N GLY A 460 -0.06 28.51 1.13
CA GLY A 460 0.90 29.58 0.87
C GLY A 460 1.06 30.52 2.07
N TRP A 461 2.25 31.07 2.27
CA TRP A 461 2.58 31.96 3.39
C TRP A 461 2.90 33.37 2.89
N ARG A 462 2.37 34.41 3.54
CA ARG A 462 2.69 35.81 3.25
C ARG A 462 4.06 36.21 3.82
#